data_AF-A0A800DKP8-F1
#
_entry.id   AF-A0A800DKP8-F1
#
_cell.length_a   1.000
_cell.length_b   1.000
_cell.length_c   1.000
_cell.angle_alpha   90.00
_cell.angle_beta   90.00
_cell.angle_gamma   90.00
#
_symmetry.space_group_name_H-M   'P 1'
#
loop_
_entity.id
_entity.type
_entity.pdbx_description
1 polymer ?
#
loop_
_entity_poly.entity_id
_entity_poly.type
_entity_poly.pdbx_seq_one_letter_code
_entity_poly.pdbx_strand_id
1 'polypeptide(L)'
;RRAVVLASGGMSHTFWPLKELPNHEASDPIHIFTPEARAADEERLEWMKAGDHRRILDTLDDYYPHNPEAGFGHYLMMLGAVGGADCTAPGELFSDYENATGTGQVHVWFPRPEKGWAS
;
A
#
# COMPACT_ATOMS: atom_id res chain seq x y z
N ARG A 1 -11.09 -17.55 -18.60
CA ARG A 1 -10.10 -16.53 -19.03
C ARG A 1 -8.98 -16.49 -17.99
N ARG A 2 -7.74 -16.15 -18.36
CA ARG A 2 -6.67 -15.83 -17.41
C ARG A 2 -6.60 -14.30 -17.31
N ALA A 3 -6.57 -13.76 -16.11
CA ALA A 3 -6.59 -12.32 -15.86
C ALA A 3 -5.59 -11.98 -14.75
N VAL A 4 -5.15 -10.71 -14.74
CA VAL A 4 -4.38 -10.08 -13.67
C VAL A 4 -5.21 -8.90 -13.18
N VAL A 5 -5.26 -8.69 -11.87
CA VAL A 5 -5.91 -7.53 -11.26
C VAL A 5 -4.82 -6.55 -10.85
N LEU A 6 -4.98 -5.28 -11.22
CA LEU A 6 -4.05 -4.21 -10.84
C LEU A 6 -4.77 -3.24 -9.91
N ALA A 7 -4.30 -3.15 -8.66
CA ALA A 7 -4.68 -2.07 -7.74
C ALA A 7 -3.85 -0.83 -8.09
N SER A 8 -4.44 0.16 -8.75
CA SER A 8 -3.76 1.38 -9.15
C SER A 8 -4.02 2.48 -8.13
N GLY A 9 -3.06 2.71 -7.24
CA GLY A 9 -3.03 3.80 -6.27
C GLY A 9 -1.86 3.68 -5.31
N GLY A 10 -1.54 4.77 -4.64
CA GLY A 10 -0.52 4.90 -3.62
C GLY A 10 -1.00 4.57 -2.21
N MET A 11 -0.09 4.76 -1.27
CA MET A 11 -0.27 4.49 0.16
C MET A 11 -0.80 5.74 0.88
N SER A 12 -0.16 6.24 1.94
CA SER A 12 -0.50 7.52 2.55
C SER A 12 -0.47 8.64 1.50
N HIS A 13 -1.49 9.49 1.48
CA HIS A 13 -1.77 10.32 0.32
C HIS A 13 -2.06 11.79 0.71
N THR A 14 -1.10 12.39 1.40
CA THR A 14 -1.11 13.83 1.71
C THR A 14 0.02 14.54 0.99
N PHE A 15 -0.30 15.57 0.22
CA PHE A 15 0.69 16.37 -0.50
C PHE A 15 1.22 17.51 0.35
N TRP A 16 2.49 17.86 0.13
CA TRP A 16 3.01 19.15 0.57
C TRP A 16 2.27 20.32 -0.13
N PRO A 17 2.19 21.50 0.50
CA PRO A 17 1.68 22.70 -0.17
C PRO A 17 2.49 23.04 -1.43
N LEU A 18 1.84 23.60 -2.46
CA LEU A 18 2.47 23.89 -3.76
C LEU A 18 3.79 24.69 -3.65
N LYS A 19 3.90 25.59 -2.67
CA LYS A 19 5.10 26.42 -2.45
C LYS A 19 6.28 25.62 -1.89
N GLU A 20 6.01 24.46 -1.31
CA GLU A 20 6.99 23.61 -0.64
C GLU A 20 7.44 22.44 -1.52
N LEU A 21 6.71 22.10 -2.61
CA LEU A 21 7.05 20.95 -3.47
C LEU A 21 8.53 20.91 -3.86
N PRO A 22 9.22 22.00 -4.27
CA PRO A 22 10.63 21.94 -4.65
C PRO A 22 11.57 21.39 -3.57
N ASN A 23 11.16 21.40 -2.31
CA ASN A 23 11.93 20.83 -1.19
C ASN A 23 11.63 19.35 -0.93
N HIS A 24 10.64 18.77 -1.63
CA HIS A 24 10.08 17.44 -1.41
C HIS A 24 9.86 16.64 -2.72
N GLU A 25 10.49 17.03 -3.83
CA GLU A 25 10.42 16.30 -5.11
C GLU A 25 11.29 15.04 -5.13
N ALA A 26 12.26 14.91 -4.22
CA ALA A 26 13.14 13.76 -4.16
C ALA A 26 12.39 12.51 -3.70
N SER A 27 12.78 11.34 -4.21
CA SER A 27 12.14 10.05 -3.89
C SER A 27 12.43 9.53 -2.48
N ASP A 28 13.33 10.19 -1.72
CA ASP A 28 13.67 9.78 -0.36
C ASP A 28 12.42 9.79 0.56
N PRO A 29 12.09 8.67 1.22
CA PRO A 29 10.95 8.58 2.14
C PRO A 29 10.98 9.54 3.31
N ILE A 30 12.10 10.24 3.58
CA ILE A 30 12.12 11.37 4.54
C ILE A 30 11.14 12.49 4.16
N HIS A 31 10.76 12.58 2.87
CA HIS A 31 9.84 13.59 2.37
C HIS A 31 8.36 13.20 2.42
N ILE A 32 8.01 12.00 2.90
CA ILE A 32 6.62 11.65 3.23
C ILE A 32 6.07 12.69 4.21
N PHE A 33 4.80 13.07 4.04
CA PHE A 33 4.22 14.23 4.70
C PHE A 33 4.38 14.22 6.23
N THR A 34 4.29 13.05 6.86
CA THR A 34 4.71 12.87 8.25
C THR A 34 5.49 11.57 8.46
N PRO A 35 6.39 11.50 9.46
CA PRO A 35 7.04 10.25 9.86
C PRO A 35 6.05 9.15 10.25
N GLU A 36 4.91 9.51 10.84
CA GLU A 36 3.88 8.54 11.24
C GLU A 36 3.16 7.94 10.02
N ALA A 37 2.92 8.74 8.97
CA ALA A 37 2.35 8.23 7.72
C ALA A 37 3.30 7.24 7.03
N ARG A 38 4.60 7.57 7.00
CA ARG A 38 5.63 6.65 6.53
C ARG A 38 5.65 5.35 7.33
N ALA A 39 5.66 5.44 8.67
CA ALA A 39 5.69 4.26 9.53
C ALA A 39 4.44 3.39 9.33
N ALA A 40 3.27 4.02 9.17
CA ALA A 40 2.03 3.32 8.87
C ALA A 40 2.10 2.60 7.52
N ASP A 41 2.63 3.23 6.47
CA ASP A 41 2.83 2.62 5.16
C ASP A 41 3.80 1.42 5.23
N GLU A 42 4.97 1.60 5.84
CA GLU A 42 5.98 0.55 6.02
C GLU A 42 5.41 -0.65 6.79
N GLU A 43 4.59 -0.41 7.82
CA GLU A 43 3.90 -1.47 8.58
C GLU A 43 2.97 -2.30 7.68
N ARG A 44 2.18 -1.66 6.80
CA ARG A 44 1.31 -2.38 5.86
C ARG A 44 2.14 -3.18 4.86
N LEU A 45 3.28 -2.66 4.42
CA LEU A 45 4.19 -3.38 3.53
C LEU A 45 4.79 -4.62 4.21
N GLU A 46 5.12 -4.55 5.49
CA GLU A 46 5.57 -5.73 6.23
C GLU A 46 4.47 -6.81 6.32
N TRP A 47 3.22 -6.41 6.55
CA TRP A 47 2.10 -7.35 6.52
C TRP A 47 1.83 -7.91 5.11
N MET A 48 1.94 -7.08 4.08
CA MET A 48 1.87 -7.55 2.68
C MET A 48 2.94 -8.59 2.40
N LYS A 49 4.21 -8.32 2.76
CA LYS A 49 5.33 -9.28 2.61
C LYS A 49 5.06 -10.60 3.32
N ALA A 50 4.47 -10.53 4.53
CA ALA A 50 4.09 -11.71 5.31
C ALA A 50 2.85 -12.45 4.78
N GLY A 51 2.10 -11.86 3.84
CA GLY A 51 0.80 -12.36 3.39
C GLY A 51 -0.32 -12.18 4.43
N ASP A 52 -0.13 -11.33 5.45
CA ASP A 52 -1.10 -11.08 6.51
C ASP A 52 -2.09 -9.97 6.10
N HIS A 53 -2.90 -10.25 5.07
CA HIS A 53 -3.88 -9.29 4.58
C HIS A 53 -5.05 -9.09 5.54
N ARG A 54 -5.33 -10.07 6.40
CA ARG A 54 -6.32 -9.95 7.46
C ARG A 54 -5.93 -8.85 8.43
N ARG A 55 -4.66 -8.79 8.85
CA ARG A 55 -4.17 -7.73 9.72
C ARG A 55 -4.35 -6.34 9.13
N ILE A 56 -4.14 -6.18 7.81
CA ILE A 56 -4.40 -4.92 7.10
C ILE A 56 -5.88 -4.53 7.23
N LEU A 57 -6.81 -5.46 7.00
CA LEU A 57 -8.26 -5.22 7.12
C LEU A 57 -8.68 -4.86 8.56
N ASP A 58 -8.18 -5.61 9.54
CA ASP A 58 -8.50 -5.43 10.97
C ASP A 58 -7.98 -4.10 11.53
N THR A 59 -7.04 -3.44 10.83
CA THR A 59 -6.38 -2.19 11.26
C THR A 59 -6.60 -1.03 10.28
N LEU A 60 -7.63 -1.11 9.43
CA LEU A 60 -7.96 -0.02 8.51
C LEU A 60 -8.33 1.28 9.25
N ASP A 61 -9.05 1.17 10.36
CA ASP A 61 -9.43 2.32 11.18
C ASP A 61 -8.21 3.07 11.73
N ASP A 62 -7.12 2.34 12.03
CA ASP A 62 -5.84 2.93 12.44
C ASP A 62 -5.09 3.56 11.26
N TYR A 63 -5.37 3.15 10.01
CA TYR A 63 -4.69 3.66 8.83
C TYR A 63 -5.37 4.91 8.25
N TYR A 64 -6.70 5.03 8.35
CA TYR A 64 -7.45 6.16 7.81
C TYR A 64 -6.98 7.55 8.26
N PRO A 65 -6.50 7.76 9.50
CA PRO A 65 -5.90 9.04 9.90
C PRO A 65 -4.72 9.49 9.04
N HIS A 66 -4.04 8.56 8.35
CA HIS A 66 -2.91 8.85 7.43
C HIS A 66 -3.36 9.12 5.99
N ASN A 67 -4.68 9.26 5.77
CA ASN A 67 -5.29 9.63 4.49
C ASN A 67 -4.81 8.77 3.31
N PRO A 68 -5.02 7.44 3.33
CA PRO A 68 -4.61 6.58 2.22
C PRO A 68 -5.37 6.92 0.93
N GLU A 69 -4.73 6.75 -0.22
CA GLU A 69 -5.32 7.16 -1.50
C GLU A 69 -6.70 6.53 -1.72
N ALA A 70 -7.71 7.39 -1.95
CA ALA A 70 -9.11 6.99 -2.12
C ALA A 70 -9.62 6.04 -1.00
N GLY A 71 -9.16 6.24 0.24
CA GLY A 71 -9.52 5.38 1.37
C GLY A 71 -8.97 3.96 1.24
N PHE A 72 -7.86 3.79 0.51
CA PHE A 72 -7.22 2.51 0.21
C PHE A 72 -8.07 1.56 -0.66
N GLY A 73 -9.11 2.08 -1.31
CA GLY A 73 -10.09 1.29 -2.06
C GLY A 73 -9.50 0.44 -3.19
N HIS A 74 -8.41 0.91 -3.82
CA HIS A 74 -7.71 0.17 -4.89
C HIS A 74 -7.21 -1.20 -4.41
N TYR A 75 -6.55 -1.23 -3.24
CA TYR A 75 -6.07 -2.44 -2.60
C TYR A 75 -7.22 -3.30 -2.11
N LEU A 76 -8.22 -2.72 -1.46
CA LEU A 76 -9.37 -3.45 -0.91
C LEU A 76 -10.19 -4.15 -2.01
N MET A 77 -10.39 -3.50 -3.15
CA MET A 77 -11.06 -4.10 -4.31
C MET A 77 -10.25 -5.27 -4.90
N MET A 78 -8.93 -5.12 -5.03
CA MET A 78 -8.05 -6.20 -5.49
C MET A 78 -8.09 -7.37 -4.51
N LEU A 79 -7.92 -7.11 -3.22
CA LEU A 79 -7.95 -8.12 -2.17
C LEU A 79 -9.28 -8.88 -2.18
N GLY A 80 -10.41 -8.19 -2.28
CA GLY A 80 -11.73 -8.81 -2.40
C GLY A 80 -11.87 -9.74 -3.62
N ALA A 81 -11.23 -9.39 -4.73
CA ALA A 81 -11.23 -10.22 -5.95
C ALA A 81 -10.33 -11.48 -5.82
N VAL A 82 -9.33 -11.44 -4.94
CA VAL A 82 -8.38 -12.54 -4.73
C VAL A 82 -8.58 -13.26 -3.39
N GLY A 83 -9.73 -13.18 -2.72
CA GLY A 83 -10.01 -14.00 -1.53
C GLY A 83 -10.18 -13.24 -0.22
N GLY A 84 -10.09 -11.91 -0.24
CA GLY A 84 -10.43 -11.08 0.91
C GLY A 84 -9.54 -11.35 2.12
N ALA A 85 -10.15 -11.48 3.29
CA ALA A 85 -9.46 -11.74 4.56
C ALA A 85 -8.82 -13.12 4.68
N ASP A 86 -9.07 -14.02 3.73
CA ASP A 86 -8.46 -15.35 3.65
C ASP A 86 -7.29 -15.39 2.66
N CYS A 87 -6.95 -14.26 2.02
CA CYS A 87 -5.78 -14.19 1.17
C CYS A 87 -4.50 -14.21 2.00
N THR A 88 -3.60 -15.10 1.60
CA THR A 88 -2.31 -15.38 2.25
C THR A 88 -1.14 -15.25 1.27
N ALA A 89 -1.37 -14.66 0.09
CA ALA A 89 -0.33 -14.48 -0.92
C ALA A 89 0.74 -13.47 -0.43
N PRO A 90 2.01 -13.87 -0.29
CA PRO A 90 3.06 -12.94 0.14
C PRO A 90 3.30 -11.88 -0.93
N GLY A 91 3.51 -10.64 -0.50
CA GLY A 91 3.87 -9.52 -1.37
C GLY A 91 5.35 -9.51 -1.71
N GLU A 92 5.67 -9.44 -2.99
CA GLU A 92 7.01 -9.20 -3.51
C GLU A 92 7.15 -7.72 -3.91
N LEU A 93 8.13 -7.02 -3.34
CA LEU A 93 8.43 -5.65 -3.75
C LEU A 93 9.15 -5.64 -5.10
N PHE A 94 8.64 -4.82 -6.03
CA PHE A 94 9.23 -4.58 -7.35
C PHE A 94 9.85 -3.18 -7.48
N SER A 95 9.72 -2.36 -6.44
CA SER A 95 10.43 -1.10 -6.27
C SER A 95 10.73 -0.90 -4.79
N ASP A 96 11.61 0.05 -4.50
CA ASP A 96 11.70 0.61 -3.16
C ASP A 96 10.38 1.34 -2.82
N TYR A 97 10.12 1.52 -1.52
CA TYR A 97 9.10 2.46 -1.06
C TYR A 97 9.68 3.87 -1.18
N GLU A 98 8.95 4.75 -1.85
CA GLU A 98 9.44 6.08 -2.22
C GLU A 98 8.42 7.19 -1.94
N ASN A 99 8.95 8.39 -1.81
CA ASN A 99 8.16 9.62 -1.77
C ASN A 99 7.78 10.06 -3.19
N ALA A 100 6.51 10.44 -3.36
CA ALA A 100 6.05 11.28 -4.47
C ALA A 100 5.34 12.51 -3.90
N THR A 101 6.13 13.54 -3.58
CA THR A 101 5.64 14.85 -3.13
C THR A 101 4.74 14.80 -1.87
N GLY A 102 5.15 14.01 -0.88
CA GLY A 102 4.45 13.79 0.39
C GLY A 102 3.68 12.48 0.46
N THR A 103 3.42 11.84 -0.68
CA THR A 103 2.66 10.58 -0.78
C THR A 103 3.58 9.36 -0.83
N GLY A 104 3.14 8.25 -0.26
CA GLY A 104 3.87 6.97 -0.29
C GLY A 104 3.57 6.17 -1.55
N GLN A 105 4.61 5.72 -2.25
CA GLN A 105 4.51 4.95 -3.49
C GLN A 105 5.38 3.69 -3.43
N VAL A 106 4.86 2.58 -3.97
CA VAL A 106 5.58 1.30 -4.04
C VAL A 106 4.87 0.33 -4.99
N HIS A 107 5.63 -0.50 -5.69
CA HIS A 107 5.10 -1.58 -6.51
C HIS A 107 5.17 -2.91 -5.77
N VAL A 108 4.03 -3.56 -5.58
CA VAL A 108 3.92 -4.86 -4.90
C VAL A 108 3.24 -5.88 -5.81
N TRP A 109 3.84 -7.06 -5.95
CA TRP A 109 3.28 -8.19 -6.69
C TRP A 109 2.84 -9.29 -5.73
N PHE A 110 1.64 -9.84 -5.94
CA PHE A 110 1.11 -10.96 -5.16
C PHE A 110 1.00 -12.19 -6.06
N PRO A 111 2.00 -13.10 -6.07
CA PRO A 111 1.96 -14.30 -6.88
C PRO A 111 0.81 -15.19 -6.44
N ARG A 112 0.27 -15.98 -7.39
CA ARG A 112 -0.76 -16.98 -7.08
C ARG A 112 -0.17 -18.09 -6.20
N PRO A 113 -0.68 -18.33 -4.98
CA PRO A 113 -0.26 -19.50 -4.20
C PRO A 113 -0.71 -20.81 -4.88
N GLU A 114 -0.01 -21.91 -4.65
CA GLU A 114 -0.30 -23.21 -5.30
C GLU A 114 -1.76 -23.66 -5.09
N LYS A 115 -2.29 -23.43 -3.88
CA LYS A 115 -3.65 -23.80 -3.49
C LYS A 115 -4.72 -22.74 -3.84
N GLY A 116 -4.32 -21.63 -4.46
CA GLY A 116 -5.17 -20.47 -4.73
C GLY A 116 -4.98 -19.36 -3.71
N TRP A 117 -5.69 -18.24 -3.86
CA TRP A 117 -5.56 -17.09 -2.97
C TRP A 117 -6.55 -17.08 -1.79
N ALA A 118 -7.29 -18.16 -1.52
CA ALA A 118 -8.26 -18.24 -0.42
C ALA A 118 -8.09 -19.53 0.40
N SER A 119 -6.87 -20.05 0.44
CA SER A 119 -6.56 -21.43 0.80
C SER A 119 -5.68 -21.57 2.03
#